data_AF-A0A8C5PHK5-F1
#
_entry.id   AF-A0A8C5PHK5-F1
#
_cell.length_a   1.000
_cell.length_b   1.000
_cell.length_c   1.000
_cell.angle_alpha   90.00
_cell.angle_beta   90.00
_cell.angle_gamma   90.00
#
_symmetry.space_group_name_H-M   'P 1'
#
loop_
_entity.id
_entity.type
_entity.pdbx_description
1 polymer ?
#
loop_
_entity_poly.entity_id
_entity_poly.type
_entity_poly.pdbx_seq_one_letter_code
_entity_poly.pdbx_strand_id
1 'polypeptide(L)'
;MFCIYISHKVHWSGDPLSGYKIIYFDVRGRCEGMRILLADQGAEWNEEVLTFDQWLKGDQKAKAVFGQLPGFQDGDCVLYQSNAIMRYLARKHGVYGKDLVTQSRVDMMNDGVEDLRVKYLRMVYQNYEEGKEPYIQSLPAELKHFERALRENNNGQSFIVGNEISFADYNLVDLLHNHLVLAPECLKEFSLPLLTCVLVSERERSDLTG
;
A
#
# COMPACT_ATOMS: atom_id res chain seq x y z
N MET A 1 14.21 7.11 -13.95
CA MET A 1 13.17 7.54 -12.99
C MET A 1 11.83 7.57 -13.71
N PHE A 2 11.13 6.43 -13.80
CA PHE A 2 9.77 6.38 -14.33
C PHE A 2 8.83 6.24 -13.13
N CYS A 3 8.40 7.38 -12.59
CA CYS A 3 7.29 7.43 -11.66
C CYS A 3 6.03 7.47 -12.54
N ILE A 4 5.34 6.32 -12.69
CA ILE A 4 4.09 6.27 -13.45
C ILE A 4 3.03 7.01 -12.62
N TYR A 5 2.72 8.22 -13.07
CA TYR A 5 1.71 9.10 -12.52
C TYR A 5 0.33 8.49 -12.80
N ILE A 6 -0.44 8.17 -11.76
CA ILE A 6 -1.90 8.02 -11.88
C ILE A 6 -2.49 9.13 -11.03
N SER A 7 -3.03 10.14 -11.71
CA SER A 7 -3.74 11.25 -11.07
C SER A 7 -5.18 10.82 -10.83
N HIS A 8 -5.50 10.37 -9.62
CA HIS A 8 -6.89 10.18 -9.21
C HIS A 8 -7.48 11.56 -8.86
N LYS A 9 -7.87 12.34 -9.86
CA LYS A 9 -8.74 13.51 -9.62
C LYS A 9 -10.17 13.02 -9.48
N VAL A 10 -10.55 12.63 -8.26
CA VAL A 10 -11.95 12.43 -7.91
C VAL A 10 -12.57 13.82 -7.73
N HIS A 11 -13.56 14.16 -8.56
CA HIS A 11 -14.31 15.41 -8.42
C HIS A 11 -15.22 15.31 -7.19
N TRP A 12 -14.87 16.07 -6.16
CA TRP A 12 -15.58 16.11 -4.90
C TRP A 12 -16.75 17.12 -4.94
N SER A 13 -17.92 16.73 -4.40
CA SER A 13 -19.14 17.55 -4.36
C SER A 13 -19.79 17.65 -2.96
N GLY A 14 -19.11 17.16 -1.91
CA GLY A 14 -19.63 17.07 -0.52
C GLY A 14 -19.32 18.27 0.38
N ASP A 15 -19.50 18.12 1.70
CA ASP A 15 -19.11 19.08 2.75
C ASP A 15 -17.63 18.85 3.12
N PRO A 16 -16.74 19.86 3.24
CA PRO A 16 -15.30 19.67 3.51
C PRO A 16 -14.98 18.81 4.74
N LEU A 17 -15.97 18.62 5.63
CA LEU A 17 -15.92 17.81 6.84
C LEU A 17 -16.43 16.37 6.66
N SER A 18 -17.05 16.04 5.52
CA SER A 18 -17.53 14.70 5.18
C SER A 18 -16.55 14.02 4.22
N GLY A 19 -15.65 13.18 4.74
CA GLY A 19 -14.75 12.35 3.95
C GLY A 19 -13.39 12.16 4.61
N TYR A 20 -12.65 11.16 4.14
CA TYR A 20 -11.27 10.96 4.57
C TYR A 20 -10.34 12.04 4.00
N LYS A 21 -9.27 12.36 4.72
CA LYS A 21 -8.21 13.23 4.21
C LYS A 21 -6.86 12.54 4.38
N ILE A 22 -6.09 12.46 3.29
CA ILE A 22 -4.71 11.98 3.27
C ILE A 22 -3.78 13.19 3.15
N ILE A 23 -2.73 13.23 3.96
CA ILE A 23 -1.70 14.28 3.94
C ILE A 23 -0.37 13.61 3.60
N TYR A 24 0.14 13.86 2.40
CA TYR A 24 1.34 13.20 1.90
C TYR A 24 2.10 14.02 0.85
N PHE A 25 3.28 13.53 0.46
CA PHE A 25 4.02 14.08 -0.67
C PHE A 25 3.39 13.66 -2.00
N ASP A 26 3.76 14.36 -3.08
CA ASP A 26 3.33 14.04 -4.46
C ASP A 26 4.04 12.79 -5.01
N VAL A 27 3.84 11.65 -4.34
CA VAL A 27 4.34 10.32 -4.71
C VAL A 27 3.33 9.26 -4.26
N ARG A 28 3.41 8.05 -4.83
CA ARG A 28 2.66 6.87 -4.37
C ARG A 28 3.08 6.50 -2.93
N GLY A 29 4.33 6.05 -2.79
CA GLY A 29 4.99 5.82 -1.52
C GLY A 29 4.17 4.97 -0.54
N ARG A 30 4.16 5.37 0.74
CA ARG A 30 3.45 4.65 1.81
C ARG A 30 1.93 4.88 1.82
N CYS A 31 1.39 5.69 0.92
CA CYS A 31 -0.05 5.93 0.79
C CYS A 31 -0.73 5.04 -0.25
N GLU A 32 0.03 4.35 -1.10
CA GLU A 32 -0.59 3.62 -2.21
C GLU A 32 -1.52 2.50 -1.74
N GLY A 33 -1.09 1.70 -0.76
CA GLY A 33 -1.93 0.64 -0.19
C GLY A 33 -3.27 1.16 0.36
N MET A 34 -3.29 2.34 1.00
CA MET A 34 -4.55 2.93 1.51
C MET A 34 -5.41 3.53 0.39
N ARG A 35 -4.80 4.10 -0.66
CA ARG A 35 -5.53 4.59 -1.84
C ARG A 35 -6.22 3.45 -2.57
N ILE A 36 -5.53 2.32 -2.76
CA ILE A 36 -6.10 1.10 -3.34
C ILE A 36 -7.26 0.60 -2.46
N LEU A 37 -7.06 0.50 -1.14
CA LEU A 37 -8.11 0.09 -0.20
C LEU A 37 -9.34 0.99 -0.32
N LEU A 38 -9.18 2.30 -0.24
CA LEU A 38 -10.30 3.24 -0.29
C LEU A 38 -11.04 3.19 -1.62
N ALA A 39 -10.31 3.12 -2.74
CA ALA A 39 -10.89 3.00 -4.07
C ALA A 39 -11.68 1.69 -4.23
N ASP A 40 -11.12 0.57 -3.77
CA ASP A 40 -11.80 -0.74 -3.81
C ASP A 40 -13.06 -0.76 -2.94
N GLN A 41 -13.04 -0.09 -1.79
CA GLN A 41 -14.18 0.03 -0.88
C GLN A 41 -15.18 1.13 -1.28
N GLY A 42 -14.99 1.77 -2.44
CA GLY A 42 -15.87 2.84 -2.93
C GLY A 42 -15.91 4.08 -2.02
N ALA A 43 -14.85 4.30 -1.24
CA ALA A 43 -14.75 5.42 -0.32
C ALA A 43 -14.09 6.63 -0.99
N GLU A 44 -14.65 7.81 -0.74
CA GLU A 44 -14.07 9.07 -1.20
C GLU A 44 -13.07 9.63 -0.20
N TRP A 45 -12.02 10.28 -0.70
CA TRP A 45 -11.04 11.00 0.11
C TRP A 45 -10.53 12.25 -0.60
N ASN A 46 -9.99 13.17 0.19
CA ASN A 46 -9.27 14.35 -0.26
C ASN A 46 -7.76 14.19 0.01
N GLU A 47 -6.92 14.74 -0.86
CA GLU A 47 -5.46 14.74 -0.69
C GLU A 47 -4.94 16.16 -0.41
N GLU A 48 -4.32 16.37 0.74
CA GLU A 48 -3.45 17.52 0.99
C GLU A 48 -2.02 17.15 0.57
N VAL A 49 -1.69 17.53 -0.66
CA VAL A 49 -0.35 17.29 -1.22
C VAL A 49 0.61 18.35 -0.72
N LEU A 50 1.65 17.91 -0.02
CA LEU A 50 2.72 18.75 0.49
C LEU A 50 3.94 18.70 -0.43
N THR A 51 4.44 19.86 -0.85
CA THR A 51 5.74 19.95 -1.49
C THR A 51 6.87 19.81 -0.47
N PHE A 52 8.07 19.44 -0.92
CA PHE A 52 9.24 19.40 -0.04
C PHE A 52 9.53 20.76 0.60
N ASP A 53 9.36 21.87 -0.14
CA ASP A 53 9.55 23.22 0.42
C ASP A 53 8.54 23.54 1.53
N GLN A 54 7.27 23.15 1.35
CA GLN A 54 6.25 23.30 2.40
C GLN A 54 6.59 22.45 3.63
N TRP A 55 7.10 21.23 3.42
CA TRP A 55 7.52 20.34 4.50
C TRP A 55 8.73 20.89 5.27
N LEU A 56 9.71 21.48 4.56
CA LEU A 56 10.92 22.05 5.16
C LEU A 56 10.65 23.30 6.02
N LYS A 57 9.52 23.99 5.82
CA LYS A 57 9.09 25.08 6.73
C LYS A 57 8.82 24.61 8.16
N GLY A 58 8.54 23.32 8.36
CA GLY A 58 8.46 22.69 9.68
C GLY A 58 7.08 22.68 10.33
N ASP A 59 6.14 23.54 9.92
CA ASP A 59 4.80 23.62 10.53
C ASP A 59 4.04 22.28 10.50
N GLN A 60 4.02 21.63 9.34
CA GLN A 60 3.36 20.33 9.18
C GLN A 60 4.12 19.21 9.90
N LYS A 61 5.46 19.30 9.93
CA LYS A 61 6.31 18.35 10.63
C LYS A 61 6.12 18.41 12.15
N ALA A 62 5.89 19.60 12.70
CA ALA A 62 5.63 19.79 14.13
C ALA A 62 4.26 19.23 14.56
N LYS A 63 3.26 19.22 13.66
CA LYS A 63 1.95 18.59 13.92
C LYS A 63 2.01 17.06 13.88
N ALA A 64 2.88 16.51 13.03
CA ALA A 64 3.06 15.07 12.94
C ALA A 64 3.69 14.52 14.22
N VAL A 65 2.99 13.62 14.92
CA VAL A 65 3.42 13.08 16.22
C VAL A 65 4.82 12.43 16.18
N PHE A 66 5.24 11.92 15.03
CA PHE A 66 6.59 11.36 14.81
C PHE A 66 7.46 12.20 13.86
N GLY A 67 7.03 13.41 13.52
CA GLY A 67 7.72 14.25 12.55
C GLY A 67 7.82 13.64 11.14
N GLN A 68 6.86 12.78 10.79
CA GLN A 68 6.83 12.00 9.54
C GLN A 68 5.41 11.90 8.99
N LEU A 69 5.32 11.76 7.67
CA LEU A 69 4.11 11.45 6.91
C LEU A 69 4.11 9.95 6.53
N PRO A 70 2.95 9.33 6.26
CA PRO A 70 1.64 9.96 6.04
C PRO A 70 0.91 10.41 7.30
N GLY A 71 0.13 11.48 7.13
CA GLY A 71 -0.96 11.85 8.01
C GLY A 71 -2.31 11.49 7.38
N PHE A 72 -3.29 11.20 8.23
CA PHE A 72 -4.64 10.84 7.82
C PHE A 72 -5.65 11.44 8.79
N GLN A 73 -6.80 11.84 8.29
CA GLN A 73 -7.88 12.38 9.10
C GLN A 73 -9.24 11.79 8.70
N ASP A 74 -10.04 11.45 9.71
CA ASP A 74 -11.44 11.04 9.62
C ASP A 74 -12.24 11.75 10.71
N GLY A 75 -12.92 12.84 10.36
CA GLY A 75 -13.52 13.75 11.34
C GLY A 75 -12.47 14.29 12.32
N ASP A 76 -12.69 14.07 13.62
CA ASP A 76 -11.77 14.46 14.69
C ASP A 76 -10.61 13.47 14.91
N CYS A 77 -10.66 12.29 14.27
CA CYS A 77 -9.61 11.29 14.38
C CYS A 77 -8.45 11.65 13.45
N VAL A 78 -7.30 12.02 14.00
CA VAL A 78 -6.06 12.27 13.26
C VAL A 78 -5.05 11.16 13.56
N LEU A 79 -4.56 10.51 12.51
CA LEU A 79 -3.61 9.39 12.60
C LEU A 79 -2.35 9.67 11.78
N TYR A 80 -1.26 9.08 12.24
CA TYR A 80 0.02 8.97 11.54
C TYR A 80 0.45 7.50 11.56
N GLN A 81 1.50 7.16 10.80
CA GLN A 81 1.95 5.78 10.51
C GLN A 81 1.04 5.05 9.51
N SER A 82 1.57 4.75 8.32
CA SER A 82 0.81 4.13 7.23
C SER A 82 0.09 2.84 7.66
N ASN A 83 0.76 1.98 8.43
CA ASN A 83 0.17 0.71 8.87
C ASN A 83 -0.87 0.88 9.99
N ALA A 84 -0.79 1.93 10.80
CA ALA A 84 -1.85 2.25 11.76
C ALA A 84 -3.11 2.75 11.03
N ILE A 85 -2.92 3.58 9.99
CA ILE A 85 -4.00 4.07 9.12
C ILE A 85 -4.65 2.92 8.36
N MET A 86 -3.86 2.01 7.76
CA MET A 86 -4.38 0.82 7.09
C MET A 86 -5.23 -0.04 8.02
N ARG A 87 -4.77 -0.28 9.25
CA ARG A 87 -5.52 -1.02 10.28
C ARG A 87 -6.80 -0.30 10.71
N TYR A 88 -6.77 1.03 10.78
CA TYR A 88 -7.98 1.83 11.06
C TYR A 88 -9.02 1.65 9.97
N LEU A 89 -8.63 1.88 8.71
CA LEU A 89 -9.49 1.71 7.54
C LEU A 89 -10.02 0.28 7.44
N ALA A 90 -9.17 -0.71 7.69
CA ALA A 90 -9.54 -2.12 7.67
C ALA A 90 -10.66 -2.45 8.67
N ARG A 91 -10.58 -1.93 9.90
CA ARG A 91 -11.65 -2.12 10.90
C ARG A 91 -12.93 -1.39 10.48
N LYS A 92 -12.82 -0.19 9.93
CA LYS A 92 -13.96 0.63 9.53
C LYS A 92 -14.71 0.05 8.31
N HIS A 93 -13.98 -0.58 7.39
CA HIS A 93 -14.54 -1.16 6.16
C HIS A 93 -14.72 -2.70 6.22
N GLY A 94 -14.38 -3.35 7.33
CA GLY A 94 -14.58 -4.79 7.49
C GLY A 94 -13.55 -5.68 6.78
N VAL A 95 -12.41 -5.12 6.35
CA VAL A 95 -11.32 -5.83 5.63
C VAL A 95 -10.13 -6.16 6.54
N TYR A 96 -10.41 -6.69 7.74
CA TYR A 96 -9.41 -7.15 8.72
C TYR A 96 -9.54 -8.66 9.03
N GLY A 97 -10.57 -9.32 8.50
CA GLY A 97 -10.93 -10.68 8.92
C GLY A 97 -11.84 -10.71 10.15
N LYS A 98 -12.53 -11.85 10.31
CA LYS A 98 -13.74 -11.97 11.15
C LYS A 98 -13.49 -12.36 12.60
N ASP A 99 -12.36 -13.01 12.88
CA ASP A 99 -12.05 -13.55 14.19
C ASP A 99 -10.59 -13.24 14.59
N LEU A 100 -10.28 -13.42 15.86
CA LEU A 100 -8.97 -13.12 16.44
C LEU A 100 -7.82 -13.84 15.72
N VAL A 101 -8.01 -15.11 15.33
CA VAL A 101 -6.96 -15.90 14.69
C VAL A 101 -6.72 -15.41 13.28
N THR A 102 -7.79 -15.13 12.53
CA THR A 102 -7.71 -14.55 11.19
C THR A 102 -7.05 -13.16 11.23
N GLN A 103 -7.47 -12.28 12.14
CA GLN A 103 -6.89 -10.94 12.32
C GLN A 103 -5.40 -11.01 12.67
N SER A 104 -5.01 -11.92 13.57
CA SER A 104 -3.60 -12.13 13.93
C SER A 104 -2.76 -12.60 12.74
N ARG A 105 -3.32 -13.45 11.87
CA ARG A 105 -2.64 -13.88 10.64
C ARG A 105 -2.53 -12.75 9.64
N VAL A 106 -3.57 -11.92 9.47
CA VAL A 106 -3.51 -10.72 8.62
C VAL A 106 -2.42 -9.78 9.10
N ASP A 107 -2.34 -9.52 10.42
CA ASP A 107 -1.27 -8.70 11.00
C ASP A 107 0.12 -9.29 10.72
N MET A 108 0.30 -10.59 10.95
CA MET A 108 1.57 -11.28 10.66
C MET A 108 1.99 -11.13 9.19
N MET A 109 1.06 -11.28 8.24
CA MET A 109 1.36 -11.13 6.82
C MET A 109 1.68 -9.68 6.46
N ASN A 110 0.95 -8.71 7.01
CA ASN A 110 1.23 -7.30 6.79
C ASN A 110 2.59 -6.88 7.35
N ASP A 111 2.99 -7.40 8.51
CA ASP A 111 4.28 -7.07 9.11
C ASP A 111 5.43 -7.64 8.26
N GLY A 112 5.26 -8.83 7.67
CA GLY A 112 6.18 -9.35 6.65
C GLY A 112 6.27 -8.47 5.40
N VAL A 113 5.14 -7.90 4.96
CA VAL A 113 5.10 -6.92 3.85
C VAL A 113 5.88 -5.66 4.23
N GLU A 114 5.73 -5.15 5.46
CA GLU A 114 6.47 -3.98 5.94
C GLU A 114 7.98 -4.24 6.01
N ASP A 115 8.40 -5.41 6.48
CA ASP A 115 9.83 -5.77 6.54
C ASP A 115 10.47 -5.71 5.15
N LEU A 116 9.83 -6.30 4.13
CA LEU A 116 10.33 -6.23 2.76
C LEU A 116 10.25 -4.80 2.19
N ARG A 117 9.19 -4.05 2.50
CA ARG A 117 9.05 -2.64 2.13
C ARG A 117 10.19 -1.79 2.70
N VAL A 118 10.59 -1.99 3.96
CA VAL A 118 11.71 -1.25 4.57
C VAL A 118 13.02 -1.57 3.85
N LYS A 119 13.27 -2.84 3.49
CA LYS A 119 14.45 -3.21 2.67
C LYS A 119 14.43 -2.52 1.31
N TYR A 120 13.29 -2.54 0.62
CA TYR A 120 13.08 -1.84 -0.66
C TYR A 120 13.37 -0.35 -0.54
N LEU A 121 12.77 0.33 0.44
CA LEU A 121 12.94 1.77 0.64
C LEU A 121 14.39 2.14 1.00
N ARG A 122 15.07 1.32 1.80
CA ARG A 122 16.49 1.52 2.10
C ARG A 122 17.33 1.43 0.82
N MET A 123 17.09 0.43 -0.01
CA MET A 123 17.77 0.31 -1.31
C MET A 123 17.50 1.54 -2.17
N VAL A 124 16.23 1.93 -2.37
CA VAL A 124 15.86 3.05 -3.24
C VAL A 124 16.42 4.39 -2.78
N TYR A 125 16.34 4.72 -1.49
CA TYR A 125 16.65 6.06 -0.99
C TYR A 125 18.07 6.22 -0.43
N GLN A 126 18.77 5.11 -0.13
CA GLN A 126 20.06 5.18 0.56
C GLN A 126 21.19 4.42 -0.15
N ASN A 127 20.89 3.46 -1.03
CA ASN A 127 21.92 2.60 -1.62
C ASN A 127 21.54 2.09 -3.03
N TYR A 128 20.98 2.93 -3.89
CA TYR A 128 20.41 2.44 -5.15
C TYR A 128 21.49 1.94 -6.12
N GLU A 129 22.54 2.73 -6.35
CA GLU A 129 23.58 2.43 -7.35
C GLU A 129 24.36 1.14 -7.07
N GLU A 130 24.64 0.83 -5.79
CA GLU A 130 25.41 -0.37 -5.40
C GLU A 130 24.52 -1.50 -4.87
N GLY A 131 23.36 -1.16 -4.31
CA GLY A 131 22.48 -2.09 -3.62
C GLY A 131 21.40 -2.71 -4.49
N LYS A 132 21.12 -2.16 -5.68
CA LYS A 132 20.04 -2.65 -6.54
C LYS A 132 20.27 -4.08 -7.02
N GLU A 133 21.41 -4.39 -7.62
CA GLU A 133 21.69 -5.73 -8.15
C GLU A 133 21.66 -6.81 -7.05
N PRO A 134 22.34 -6.64 -5.88
CA PRO A 134 22.23 -7.59 -4.77
C PRO A 134 20.81 -7.73 -4.23
N TYR A 135 20.05 -6.63 -4.16
CA TYR A 135 18.66 -6.66 -3.73
C TYR A 135 17.82 -7.53 -4.67
N ILE A 136 17.91 -7.31 -5.99
CA ILE A 136 17.18 -8.08 -6.99
C ILE A 136 17.57 -9.57 -6.94
N GLN A 137 18.84 -9.90 -6.71
CA GLN A 137 19.29 -11.28 -6.55
C GLN A 137 18.70 -11.96 -5.31
N SER A 138 18.49 -11.22 -4.22
CA SER A 138 17.88 -11.72 -2.99
C SER A 138 16.34 -11.80 -3.03
N LEU A 139 15.72 -11.01 -3.91
CA LEU A 139 14.27 -10.83 -3.97
C LEU A 139 13.46 -12.13 -4.11
N PRO A 140 13.85 -13.13 -4.94
CA PRO A 140 13.11 -14.38 -5.02
C PRO A 140 12.99 -15.12 -3.68
N ALA A 141 14.02 -15.06 -2.83
CA ALA A 141 13.98 -15.70 -1.52
C ALA A 141 12.96 -15.02 -0.59
N GLU A 142 12.88 -13.69 -0.64
CA GLU A 142 11.91 -12.90 0.12
C GLU A 142 10.47 -13.18 -0.37
N LEU A 143 10.25 -13.17 -1.69
CA LEU A 143 8.94 -13.39 -2.30
C LEU A 143 8.39 -14.81 -2.08
N LYS A 144 9.28 -15.80 -1.96
CA LYS A 144 8.91 -17.20 -1.66
C LYS A 144 8.14 -17.36 -0.34
N HIS A 145 8.34 -16.47 0.62
CA HIS A 145 7.57 -16.49 1.86
C HIS A 145 6.08 -16.21 1.63
N PHE A 146 5.76 -15.18 0.82
CA PHE A 146 4.38 -14.85 0.46
C PHE A 146 3.77 -15.92 -0.47
N GLU A 147 4.56 -16.44 -1.41
CA GLU A 147 4.10 -17.53 -2.26
C GLU A 147 3.71 -18.76 -1.45
N ARG A 148 4.55 -19.14 -0.49
CA ARG A 148 4.27 -20.26 0.41
C ARG A 148 2.99 -20.02 1.20
N ALA A 149 2.82 -18.83 1.79
CA ALA A 149 1.61 -18.49 2.53
C ALA A 149 0.34 -18.59 1.65
N LEU A 150 0.41 -18.09 0.41
CA LEU A 150 -0.67 -18.21 -0.56
C LEU A 150 -0.96 -19.68 -0.91
N ARG A 151 0.06 -20.50 -1.18
CA ARG A 151 -0.14 -21.94 -1.46
C ARG A 151 -0.77 -22.68 -0.28
N GLU A 152 -0.34 -22.38 0.94
CA GLU A 152 -0.92 -22.94 2.16
C GLU A 152 -2.38 -22.49 2.37
N ASN A 153 -2.79 -21.35 1.82
CA ASN A 153 -4.16 -20.85 1.85
C ASN A 153 -4.93 -21.14 0.56
N ASN A 154 -5.72 -22.22 0.56
CA ASN A 154 -6.57 -22.62 -0.57
C ASN A 154 -5.80 -22.72 -1.91
N ASN A 155 -4.56 -23.26 -1.89
CA ASN A 155 -3.69 -23.42 -3.06
C ASN A 155 -3.49 -22.12 -3.86
N GLY A 156 -3.55 -20.96 -3.21
CA GLY A 156 -3.36 -19.66 -3.84
C GLY A 156 -4.55 -19.17 -4.67
N GLN A 157 -5.74 -19.73 -4.45
CA GLN A 157 -6.97 -19.36 -5.17
C GLN A 157 -7.85 -18.35 -4.42
N SER A 158 -7.42 -17.85 -3.25
CA SER A 158 -8.21 -16.93 -2.42
C SER A 158 -7.52 -15.61 -2.13
N PHE A 159 -7.17 -15.29 -0.88
CA PHE A 159 -6.40 -14.08 -0.52
C PHE A 159 -5.14 -14.50 0.24
N ILE A 160 -4.32 -13.55 0.69
CA ILE A 160 -3.13 -13.88 1.50
C ILE A 160 -3.51 -14.59 2.81
N VAL A 161 -4.70 -14.28 3.35
CA VAL A 161 -5.27 -14.95 4.52
C VAL A 161 -6.77 -15.18 4.30
N GLY A 162 -7.22 -16.43 4.45
CA GLY A 162 -8.64 -16.78 4.38
C GLY A 162 -9.25 -16.58 3.00
N ASN A 163 -10.57 -16.40 2.97
CA ASN A 163 -11.38 -16.35 1.74
C ASN A 163 -11.94 -14.95 1.43
N GLU A 164 -11.58 -13.95 2.21
CA GLU A 164 -12.04 -12.56 2.06
C GLU A 164 -10.83 -11.64 2.03
N ILE A 165 -10.95 -10.52 1.30
CA ILE A 165 -9.88 -9.54 1.17
C ILE A 165 -9.58 -8.88 2.51
N SER A 166 -8.30 -8.61 2.75
CA SER A 166 -7.82 -7.92 3.93
C SER A 166 -6.90 -6.76 3.57
N PHE A 167 -6.61 -5.87 4.52
CA PHE A 167 -5.66 -4.79 4.27
C PHE A 167 -4.23 -5.26 3.96
N ALA A 168 -3.86 -6.47 4.39
CA ALA A 168 -2.58 -7.07 4.03
C ALA A 168 -2.50 -7.34 2.52
N ASP A 169 -3.62 -7.68 1.87
CA ASP A 169 -3.67 -7.87 0.42
C ASP A 169 -3.37 -6.58 -0.34
N TYR A 170 -4.00 -5.45 0.01
CA TYR A 170 -3.71 -4.17 -0.65
C TYR A 170 -2.26 -3.72 -0.46
N ASN A 171 -1.70 -3.91 0.74
CA ASN A 171 -0.30 -3.60 1.02
C ASN A 171 0.67 -4.53 0.28
N LEU A 172 0.33 -5.82 0.14
CA LEU A 172 1.10 -6.79 -0.62
C LEU A 172 1.09 -6.44 -2.12
N VAL A 173 -0.07 -6.07 -2.66
CA VAL A 173 -0.23 -5.65 -4.06
C VAL A 173 0.66 -4.47 -4.40
N ASP A 174 0.58 -3.39 -3.62
CA ASP A 174 1.44 -2.22 -3.84
C ASP A 174 2.92 -2.61 -3.76
N LEU A 175 3.30 -3.44 -2.78
CA LEU A 175 4.66 -3.94 -2.68
C LEU A 175 5.09 -4.68 -3.95
N LEU A 176 4.26 -5.59 -4.47
CA LEU A 176 4.55 -6.37 -5.67
C LEU A 176 4.61 -5.50 -6.93
N HIS A 177 3.74 -4.50 -7.04
CA HIS A 177 3.77 -3.53 -8.14
C HIS A 177 5.11 -2.77 -8.16
N ASN A 178 5.57 -2.29 -7.00
CA ASN A 178 6.87 -1.63 -6.89
C ASN A 178 8.03 -2.56 -7.30
N HIS A 179 7.94 -3.86 -6.99
CA HIS A 179 8.93 -4.85 -7.40
C HIS A 179 8.88 -5.20 -8.88
N LEU A 180 7.69 -5.23 -9.51
CA LEU A 180 7.56 -5.38 -10.96
C LEU A 180 8.16 -4.20 -11.71
N VAL A 181 8.01 -2.97 -11.19
CA VAL A 181 8.68 -1.80 -11.78
C VAL A 181 10.20 -1.90 -11.62
N LEU A 182 10.69 -2.42 -10.49
CA LEU A 182 12.12 -2.58 -10.23
C LEU A 182 12.76 -3.70 -11.07
N ALA A 183 12.08 -4.84 -11.15
CA ALA A 183 12.51 -6.09 -11.78
C ALA A 183 11.28 -6.75 -12.47
N PRO A 184 11.01 -6.44 -13.75
CA PRO A 184 9.78 -6.84 -14.45
C PRO A 184 9.48 -8.34 -14.47
N GLU A 185 10.52 -9.15 -14.29
CA GLU A 185 10.48 -10.59 -14.42
C GLU A 185 10.42 -11.30 -13.06
N CYS A 186 10.45 -10.55 -11.95
CA CYS A 186 10.59 -11.11 -10.61
C CYS A 186 9.44 -12.01 -10.16
N LEU A 187 8.28 -11.93 -10.82
CA LEU A 187 7.12 -12.77 -10.50
C LEU A 187 6.97 -13.99 -11.43
N LYS A 188 7.82 -14.16 -12.45
CA LYS A 188 7.66 -15.23 -13.45
C LYS A 188 7.77 -16.65 -12.89
N GLU A 189 8.53 -16.82 -11.82
CA GLU A 189 8.72 -18.10 -11.14
C GLU A 189 7.57 -18.46 -10.17
N PHE A 190 6.67 -17.50 -9.92
CA PHE A 190 5.60 -17.60 -8.94
C PHE A 190 4.25 -17.84 -9.64
N SER A 191 3.79 -19.09 -9.66
CA SER A 191 2.56 -19.51 -10.35
C SER A 191 1.29 -19.20 -9.54
N LEU A 192 1.05 -17.95 -9.17
CA LEU A 192 -0.09 -17.57 -8.33
C LEU A 192 -1.04 -16.56 -9.00
N PRO A 193 -2.32 -16.95 -9.24
CA PRO A 193 -3.33 -16.08 -9.89
C PRO A 193 -3.58 -14.75 -9.17
N LEU A 194 -3.34 -14.68 -7.86
CA LEU A 194 -3.52 -13.48 -7.04
C LEU A 194 -2.55 -12.34 -7.36
N LEU A 195 -1.35 -12.66 -7.86
CA LEU A 195 -0.38 -11.67 -8.31
C LEU A 195 -0.88 -10.95 -9.58
N THR A 196 -1.77 -11.60 -10.34
CA THR A 196 -2.28 -11.12 -11.64
C THR A 196 -3.61 -10.40 -11.52
N CYS A 197 -4.53 -10.82 -10.64
CA CYS A 197 -5.87 -10.21 -10.52
C CYS A 197 -5.86 -8.74 -10.10
N VAL A 198 -4.94 -8.33 -9.21
CA VAL A 198 -4.96 -6.94 -8.73
C VAL A 198 -4.40 -5.95 -9.75
N LEU A 199 -3.53 -6.41 -10.65
CA LEU A 199 -3.02 -5.61 -11.77
C LEU A 199 -4.06 -5.40 -12.90
N VAL A 200 -5.08 -6.25 -13.00
CA VAL A 200 -6.14 -6.13 -14.01
C VAL A 200 -7.14 -5.03 -13.62
N SER A 201 -7.48 -4.87 -12.34
CA SER A 201 -8.47 -3.86 -11.92
C SER A 201 -7.98 -2.40 -12.08
N GLU A 202 -6.67 -2.16 -12.00
CA GLU A 202 -6.07 -0.84 -12.22
C GLU A 202 -6.07 -0.45 -13.70
N ARG A 203 -5.85 -1.41 -14.60
CA ARG A 203 -5.82 -1.19 -16.05
C ARG A 203 -7.20 -0.89 -16.61
N GLU A 204 -8.22 -1.58 -16.10
CA GLU A 204 -9.62 -1.32 -16.50
C GLU A 204 -10.15 0.02 -15.94
N ARG A 205 -9.62 0.52 -14.82
CA ARG A 205 -10.00 1.84 -14.27
C ARG A 205 -9.32 3.01 -14.97
N SER A 206 -8.08 2.86 -15.46
CA SER A 206 -7.44 3.90 -16.27
C SER A 206 -8.16 4.15 -17.61
N ASP A 207 -8.84 3.13 -18.15
CA ASP A 207 -9.61 3.21 -19.39
C ASP A 207 -11.00 3.86 -19.20
N LEU A 208 -11.48 3.98 -17.95
CA LEU A 208 -12.77 4.61 -17.61
C LEU A 208 -12.67 6.10 -17.27
N THR A 209 -11.45 6.63 -17.13
CA THR A 209 -11.19 8.06 -16.86
C THR A 209 -10.59 8.81 -18.06
N GLY A 210 -10.74 8.25 -19.26
CA GLY A 210 -10.40 8.91 -20.53
C GLY A 210 -11.31 10.07 -20.87
#